data_AF-A0A955SN55-F1
#
_entry.id   AF-A0A955SN55-F1
#
_cell.length_a   1.000
_cell.length_b   1.000
_cell.length_c   1.000
_cell.angle_alpha   90.00
_cell.angle_beta   90.00
_cell.angle_gamma   90.00
#
_symmetry.space_group_name_H-M   'P 1'
#
loop_
_entity.id
_entity.type
_entity.pdbx_description
1 polymer ?
#
loop_
_entity_poly.entity_id
_entity_poly.type
_entity_poly.pdbx_seq_one_letter_code
_entity_poly.pdbx_strand_id
1 'polypeptide(L)'
;TKYPQGSEKQLLQAVLGKEVPLRGLPMDVGVLVMNVNTAASLARAVLRNKPLTHRIVTVAGHGIVQPKNLLAPIGASYGDLIEACGGLTADAARVLAGGPMMGFSLPDLDIPITKGTGGVTVLAERDLRAMRETACLRCGRCVDVCPMNLAPTRIALASRAGDYGLAHEWNLTACMECGSCAYVCPARIPLVQLIRMGKVMSKKEAVRKAA
;
A
#
# COMPACT_ATOMS: atom_id res chain seq x y z
N THR A 1 -11.37 -10.95 10.30
CA THR A 1 -11.36 -9.97 9.18
C THR A 1 -10.49 -10.54 8.06
N LYS A 2 -10.91 -10.44 6.79
CA LYS A 2 -10.15 -10.98 5.64
C LYS A 2 -9.42 -9.85 4.90
N TYR A 3 -8.10 -9.80 5.01
CA TYR A 3 -7.26 -8.95 4.16
C TYR A 3 -6.97 -9.67 2.83
N PRO A 4 -6.99 -9.02 1.65
CA PRO A 4 -7.19 -7.59 1.37
C PRO A 4 -8.59 -7.25 0.81
N GLN A 5 -9.67 -7.71 1.46
CA GLN A 5 -11.04 -7.56 0.96
C GLN A 5 -11.53 -6.10 0.87
N GLY A 6 -10.81 -5.15 1.49
CA GLY A 6 -11.09 -3.72 1.36
C GLY A 6 -10.67 -3.08 0.03
N SER A 7 -9.99 -3.82 -0.86
CA SER A 7 -9.73 -3.31 -2.20
C SER A 7 -10.98 -3.33 -3.06
N GLU A 8 -11.12 -2.37 -3.97
CA GLU A 8 -12.33 -2.23 -4.80
C GLU A 8 -12.69 -3.53 -5.52
N LYS A 9 -11.72 -4.22 -6.13
CA LYS A 9 -11.97 -5.45 -6.90
C LYS A 9 -12.42 -6.61 -6.02
N GLN A 10 -11.80 -6.75 -4.84
CA GLN A 10 -12.15 -7.81 -3.89
C GLN A 10 -13.48 -7.54 -3.20
N LEU A 11 -13.77 -6.26 -2.92
CA LEU A 11 -15.04 -5.84 -2.34
C LEU A 11 -16.20 -6.08 -3.32
N LEU A 12 -16.02 -5.75 -4.60
CA LEU A 12 -17.01 -6.03 -5.66
C LEU A 12 -17.31 -7.53 -5.77
N GLN A 13 -16.27 -8.36 -5.83
CA GLN A 13 -16.44 -9.80 -5.94
C GLN A 13 -17.15 -10.36 -4.70
N ALA A 14 -16.79 -9.88 -3.50
CA ALA A 14 -17.39 -10.39 -2.26
C ALA A 14 -18.85 -9.95 -2.04
N VAL A 15 -19.21 -8.73 -2.44
CA VAL A 15 -20.56 -8.18 -2.20
C VAL A 15 -21.52 -8.49 -3.35
N LEU A 16 -21.03 -8.41 -4.59
CA LEU A 16 -21.86 -8.51 -5.79
C LEU A 16 -21.57 -9.75 -6.65
N GLY A 17 -20.54 -10.54 -6.32
CA GLY A 17 -20.11 -11.65 -7.17
C GLY A 17 -19.54 -11.22 -8.53
N LYS A 18 -19.26 -9.91 -8.71
CA LYS A 18 -18.79 -9.36 -9.98
C LYS A 18 -17.26 -9.25 -9.99
N GLU A 19 -16.65 -9.70 -11.07
CA GLU A 19 -15.23 -9.54 -11.31
C GLU A 19 -14.96 -8.36 -12.24
N VAL A 20 -13.99 -7.52 -11.88
CA VAL A 20 -13.54 -6.42 -12.73
C VAL A 20 -12.52 -6.96 -13.73
N PRO A 21 -12.67 -6.69 -15.04
CA PRO A 21 -11.71 -7.10 -16.04
C PRO A 21 -10.26 -6.72 -15.68
N LEU A 22 -9.31 -7.49 -16.21
CA LEU A 22 -7.90 -7.17 -16.06
C LEU A 22 -7.64 -5.78 -16.65
N ARG A 23 -7.06 -4.87 -15.86
CA ARG A 23 -6.85 -3.44 -16.18
C ARG A 23 -8.13 -2.59 -16.29
N GLY A 24 -9.31 -3.15 -16.09
CA GLY A 24 -10.56 -2.41 -15.94
C GLY A 24 -10.72 -1.76 -14.58
N LEU A 25 -11.67 -0.83 -14.50
CA LEU A 25 -12.12 -0.12 -13.31
C LEU A 25 -13.49 -0.67 -12.85
N PRO A 26 -13.87 -0.50 -11.58
CA PRO A 26 -15.22 -0.86 -11.10
C PRO A 26 -16.37 -0.27 -11.95
N MET A 27 -16.15 0.90 -12.56
CA MET A 27 -17.15 1.55 -13.42
C MET A 27 -17.45 0.75 -14.70
N ASP A 28 -16.50 -0.05 -15.19
CA ASP A 28 -16.69 -0.89 -16.38
C ASP A 28 -17.72 -2.01 -16.13
N VAL A 29 -18.03 -2.31 -14.87
CA VAL A 29 -19.08 -3.25 -14.45
C VAL A 29 -20.29 -2.55 -13.79
N GLY A 30 -20.37 -1.23 -13.96
CA GLY A 30 -21.46 -0.38 -13.48
C GLY A 30 -21.46 -0.16 -11.96
N VAL A 31 -20.30 -0.21 -11.30
CA VAL A 31 -20.20 -0.08 -9.85
C VAL A 31 -19.24 1.04 -9.47
N LEU A 32 -19.64 1.87 -8.50
CA LEU A 32 -18.77 2.86 -7.88
C LEU A 32 -18.45 2.42 -6.44
N VAL A 33 -17.15 2.31 -6.12
CA VAL A 33 -16.68 2.11 -4.74
C VAL A 33 -16.12 3.41 -4.23
N MET A 34 -16.61 3.88 -3.08
CA MET A 34 -16.16 5.11 -2.47
C MET A 34 -15.71 4.88 -1.02
N ASN A 35 -14.54 5.42 -0.68
CA ASN A 35 -14.08 5.44 0.69
C ASN A 35 -14.99 6.32 1.56
N VAL A 36 -15.29 5.88 2.78
CA VAL A 36 -16.13 6.62 3.73
C VAL A 36 -15.65 8.05 4.01
N ASN A 37 -14.33 8.28 4.09
CA ASN A 37 -13.77 9.62 4.28
C ASN A 37 -14.01 10.52 3.07
N THR A 38 -13.99 9.95 1.86
CA THR A 38 -14.32 10.69 0.63
C THR A 38 -15.79 11.11 0.66
N ALA A 39 -16.70 10.17 0.96
CA ALA A 39 -18.14 10.46 1.08
C ALA A 39 -18.42 11.56 2.12
N ALA A 40 -17.82 11.45 3.31
CA ALA A 40 -17.98 12.44 4.38
C ALA A 40 -17.38 13.82 4.02
N SER A 41 -16.31 13.85 3.23
CA SER A 41 -15.69 15.10 2.77
C SER A 41 -16.52 15.77 1.68
N LEU A 42 -17.09 14.99 0.75
CA LEU A 42 -18.02 15.49 -0.26
C LEU A 42 -19.26 16.10 0.38
N ALA A 43 -19.86 15.43 1.36
CA ALA A 43 -21.01 15.95 2.10
C ALA A 43 -20.69 17.30 2.78
N ARG A 44 -19.50 17.44 3.39
CA ARG A 44 -19.05 18.71 3.98
C ARG A 44 -18.83 19.81 2.94
N ALA A 45 -18.26 19.47 1.79
CA ALA A 45 -18.02 20.43 0.72
C ALA A 45 -19.34 20.95 0.13
N VAL A 46 -20.25 20.04 -0.23
CA VAL A 46 -21.51 20.39 -0.93
C VAL A 46 -22.54 21.00 0.03
N LEU A 47 -22.75 20.40 1.20
CA LEU A 47 -23.83 20.81 2.10
C LEU A 47 -23.43 21.94 3.05
N ARG A 48 -22.13 22.14 3.29
CA ARG A 48 -21.62 23.10 4.30
C ARG A 48 -20.59 24.07 3.75
N ASN A 49 -20.31 24.04 2.45
CA ASN A 49 -19.29 24.86 1.79
C ASN A 49 -17.91 24.76 2.48
N LYS A 50 -17.58 23.60 3.05
CA LYS A 50 -16.31 23.35 3.74
C LYS A 50 -15.37 22.54 2.84
N PRO A 51 -14.33 23.14 2.24
CA PRO A 51 -13.40 22.41 1.40
C PRO A 51 -12.58 21.40 2.21
N LEU A 52 -11.92 20.47 1.51
CA LEU A 52 -11.05 19.49 2.14
C LEU A 52 -9.75 20.16 2.62
N THR A 53 -9.76 20.66 3.85
CA THR A 53 -8.57 21.25 4.52
C THR A 53 -7.91 20.30 5.49
N HIS A 54 -8.67 19.35 6.04
CA HIS A 54 -8.21 18.41 7.06
C HIS A 54 -8.54 16.97 6.68
N ARG A 55 -7.71 16.04 7.16
CA ARG A 55 -7.88 14.61 6.96
C ARG A 55 -7.77 13.88 8.29
N ILE A 56 -8.59 12.85 8.46
CA ILE A 56 -8.45 11.92 9.58
C ILE A 56 -7.28 10.99 9.25
N VAL A 57 -6.26 11.00 10.09
CA VAL A 57 -5.06 10.16 9.97
C VAL A 57 -4.95 9.29 11.22
N THR A 58 -4.90 7.98 11.02
CA THR A 58 -4.65 7.03 12.11
C THR A 58 -3.15 6.92 12.36
N VAL A 59 -2.66 7.31 13.53
CA VAL A 59 -1.28 7.08 13.96
C VAL A 59 -1.28 5.89 14.91
N ALA A 60 -0.58 4.82 14.54
CA ALA A 60 -0.57 3.57 15.28
C ALA A 60 0.74 2.79 15.11
N GLY A 61 0.80 1.61 15.71
CA GLY A 61 1.97 0.72 15.71
C GLY A 61 2.58 0.59 17.09
N HIS A 62 3.55 -0.31 17.25
CA HIS A 62 4.18 -0.53 18.55
C HIS A 62 5.26 0.49 18.88
N GLY A 63 5.74 1.24 17.88
CA GLY A 63 6.78 2.25 18.06
C GLY A 63 6.27 3.65 18.43
N ILE A 64 4.97 3.81 18.71
CA ILE A 64 4.36 5.10 19.07
C ILE A 64 3.85 5.07 20.51
N VAL A 65 4.06 6.15 21.27
CA VAL A 65 3.67 6.22 22.69
C VAL A 65 2.16 6.21 22.87
N GLN A 66 1.43 7.03 22.11
CA GLN A 66 -0.05 7.13 22.20
C GLN A 66 -0.72 7.00 20.82
N PRO A 67 -1.10 5.78 20.41
CA PRO A 67 -1.88 5.57 19.19
C PRO A 67 -3.22 6.33 19.24
N LYS A 68 -3.53 7.12 18.20
CA LYS A 68 -4.81 7.83 18.11
C LYS A 68 -5.16 8.19 16.66
N ASN A 69 -6.43 8.54 16.45
CA ASN A 69 -6.89 9.15 15.20
C ASN A 69 -6.83 10.66 15.33
N LEU A 70 -6.12 11.33 14.42
CA LEU A 70 -5.93 12.78 14.42
C LEU A 70 -6.71 13.40 13.26
N LEU A 71 -7.38 14.53 13.52
CA LEU A 71 -7.87 15.41 12.46
C LEU A 71 -6.77 16.41 12.13
N ALA A 72 -5.95 16.10 11.13
CA ALA A 72 -4.76 16.87 10.80
C ALA A 72 -4.98 17.75 9.56
N PRO A 73 -4.43 18.98 9.53
CA PRO A 73 -4.47 19.80 8.33
C PRO A 73 -3.60 19.17 7.23
N ILE A 74 -4.06 19.23 5.99
CA ILE A 74 -3.24 18.81 4.85
C ILE A 74 -2.03 19.74 4.76
N GLY A 75 -0.83 19.15 4.67
CA GLY A 75 0.43 19.89 4.73
C GLY A 75 1.19 19.75 6.05
N ALA A 76 0.55 19.30 7.14
CA ALA A 76 1.26 18.97 8.38
C ALA A 76 2.33 17.90 8.15
N SER A 77 3.44 17.94 8.87
CA SER A 77 4.51 16.94 8.73
C SER A 77 4.11 15.61 9.39
N TYR A 78 4.77 14.50 9.03
CA TYR A 78 4.61 13.26 9.79
C TYR A 78 5.17 13.41 11.23
N GLY A 79 6.18 14.26 11.41
CA GLY A 79 6.73 14.66 12.71
C GLY A 79 5.66 15.25 13.63
N ASP A 80 4.88 16.21 13.14
CA ASP A 80 3.80 16.87 13.91
C ASP A 80 2.77 15.85 14.42
N LEU A 81 2.43 14.86 13.58
CA LEU A 81 1.50 13.80 13.94
C LEU A 81 2.07 12.89 15.02
N ILE A 82 3.36 12.57 14.94
CA ILE A 82 4.07 11.73 15.90
C ILE A 82 4.19 12.47 17.25
N GLU A 83 4.53 13.75 17.23
CA GLU A 83 4.61 14.59 18.42
C GLU A 83 3.25 14.73 19.10
N ALA A 84 2.17 14.97 18.33
CA ALA A 84 0.80 14.94 18.83
C ALA A 84 0.40 13.59 19.46
N CYS A 85 1.12 12.52 19.14
CA CYS A 85 1.01 11.19 19.71
C CYS A 85 1.96 10.89 20.88
N GLY A 86 2.62 11.90 21.43
CA GLY A 86 3.56 11.75 22.54
C GLY A 86 4.94 11.24 22.12
N GLY A 87 5.26 11.29 20.82
CA GLY A 87 6.54 10.88 20.28
C GLY A 87 6.67 9.38 20.00
N LEU A 88 7.89 9.00 19.62
CA LEU A 88 8.29 7.63 19.35
C LEU A 88 8.70 6.93 20.66
N THR A 89 8.49 5.62 20.73
CA THR A 89 9.10 4.80 21.79
C THR A 89 10.59 4.61 21.54
N ALA A 90 11.34 4.22 22.58
CA ALA A 90 12.78 4.01 22.46
C ALA A 90 13.18 2.90 21.48
N ASP A 91 12.30 1.90 21.29
CA ASP A 91 12.47 0.78 20.36
C ASP A 91 11.83 1.02 18.98
N ALA A 92 11.43 2.27 18.67
CA ALA A 92 10.89 2.61 17.36
C ALA A 92 11.95 2.44 16.28
N ALA A 93 11.65 1.62 15.27
CA ALA A 93 12.63 1.21 14.27
C ALA A 93 12.31 1.73 12.85
N ARG A 94 11.02 1.91 12.52
CA ARG A 94 10.64 2.40 11.18
C ARG A 94 9.29 3.09 11.17
N VAL A 95 9.21 4.24 10.51
CA VAL A 95 7.95 4.95 10.25
C VAL A 95 7.47 4.68 8.84
N LEU A 96 6.20 4.28 8.72
CA LEU A 96 5.54 4.00 7.45
C LEU A 96 4.42 5.00 7.17
N ALA A 97 4.42 5.59 5.98
CA ALA A 97 3.26 6.27 5.43
C ALA A 97 2.24 5.24 4.96
N GLY A 98 1.15 5.08 5.72
CA GLY A 98 0.12 4.06 5.52
C GLY A 98 0.20 2.91 6.52
N GLY A 99 -0.29 1.73 6.13
CA GLY A 99 -0.33 0.53 6.96
C GLY A 99 0.94 -0.35 6.84
N PRO A 100 1.09 -1.38 7.69
CA PRO A 100 2.27 -2.25 7.71
C PRO A 100 2.47 -3.07 6.44
N MET A 101 1.42 -3.28 5.64
CA MET A 101 1.45 -4.10 4.43
C MET A 101 1.79 -3.30 3.17
N MET A 102 1.09 -2.18 2.96
CA MET A 102 1.20 -1.38 1.73
C MET A 102 2.01 -0.09 1.92
N GLY A 103 2.30 0.29 3.16
CA GLY A 103 2.92 1.57 3.48
C GLY A 103 4.33 1.72 2.92
N PHE A 104 4.76 2.97 2.78
CA PHE A 104 6.10 3.33 2.33
C PHE A 104 6.94 3.73 3.53
N SER A 105 8.18 3.23 3.59
CA SER A 105 9.14 3.74 4.58
C SER A 105 9.40 5.21 4.28
N LEU A 106 9.21 6.05 5.28
CA LEU A 106 9.54 7.46 5.16
C LEU A 106 11.05 7.63 5.30
N PRO A 107 11.70 8.39 4.39
CA PRO A 107 13.10 8.76 4.55
C PRO A 107 13.29 9.92 5.55
N ASP A 108 12.24 10.74 5.73
CA ASP A 108 12.24 11.94 6.56
C ASP A 108 10.82 12.15 7.16
N LEU A 109 10.76 12.71 8.36
CA LEU A 109 9.52 13.03 9.08
C LEU A 109 8.95 14.41 8.68
N ASP A 110 9.76 15.27 8.07
CA ASP A 110 9.36 16.61 7.60
C ASP A 110 8.47 16.55 6.34
N ILE A 111 8.29 15.36 5.77
CA ILE A 111 7.43 15.17 4.60
C ILE A 111 5.98 15.52 4.96
N PRO A 112 5.29 16.36 4.17
CA PRO A 112 3.92 16.73 4.46
C PRO A 112 2.93 15.60 4.17
N ILE A 113 1.90 15.50 5.02
CA ILE A 113 0.75 14.65 4.73
C ILE A 113 -0.09 15.24 3.60
N THR A 114 -0.69 14.37 2.81
CA THR A 114 -1.51 14.76 1.65
C THR A 114 -2.95 14.29 1.84
N LYS A 115 -3.83 14.70 0.91
CA LYS A 115 -5.19 14.16 0.78
C LYS A 115 -5.24 12.64 0.61
N GLY A 116 -4.13 11.96 0.30
CA GLY A 116 -4.06 10.49 0.23
C GLY A 116 -3.77 9.84 1.58
N THR A 117 -3.12 10.54 2.50
CA THR A 117 -2.57 9.98 3.75
C THR A 117 -3.68 9.54 4.69
N GLY A 118 -3.90 8.22 4.79
CA GLY A 118 -4.92 7.65 5.67
C GLY A 118 -4.40 7.22 7.04
N GLY A 119 -3.09 7.03 7.18
CA GLY A 119 -2.48 6.60 8.43
C GLY A 119 -0.96 6.66 8.41
N VAL A 120 -0.40 6.53 9.61
CA VAL A 120 1.02 6.44 9.92
C VAL A 120 1.20 5.21 10.80
N THR A 121 2.07 4.29 10.39
CA THR A 121 2.39 3.11 11.21
C THR A 121 3.84 3.19 11.66
N VAL A 122 4.08 3.21 12.97
CA VAL A 122 5.42 3.15 13.55
C VAL A 122 5.70 1.72 14.02
N LEU A 123 6.63 1.05 13.36
CA LEU A 123 7.08 -0.29 13.71
C LEU A 123 8.16 -0.21 14.79
N ALA A 124 8.04 -1.05 15.82
CA ALA A 124 9.10 -1.28 16.79
C ALA A 124 10.08 -2.35 16.30
N GLU A 125 11.25 -2.47 16.94
CA GLU A 125 12.24 -3.51 16.60
C GLU A 125 11.63 -4.93 16.59
N ARG A 126 10.74 -5.22 17.54
CA ARG A 126 10.04 -6.53 17.61
C ARG A 126 9.15 -6.83 16.40
N ASP A 127 8.67 -5.80 15.70
CA ASP A 127 7.86 -5.96 14.50
C ASP A 127 8.72 -6.30 13.28
N LEU A 128 9.98 -5.89 13.34
CA LEU A 128 10.98 -6.24 12.35
C LEU A 128 11.48 -7.64 12.64
N ARG A 129 10.89 -8.64 11.98
CA ARG A 129 11.46 -9.98 11.99
C ARG A 129 12.86 -9.92 11.39
N ALA A 130 13.87 -10.06 12.24
CA ALA A 130 15.27 -10.15 11.88
C ALA A 130 15.55 -11.45 11.12
N MET A 131 15.15 -11.52 9.85
CA MET A 131 15.54 -12.60 8.95
C MET A 131 15.99 -11.99 7.64
N ARG A 132 17.24 -12.30 7.27
CA ARG A 132 17.84 -11.90 6.00
C ARG A 132 17.05 -12.55 4.85
N GLU A 133 16.96 -11.84 3.75
CA GLU A 133 16.45 -12.42 2.51
C GLU A 133 17.27 -13.67 2.14
N THR A 134 16.59 -14.75 1.76
CA THR A 134 17.20 -15.97 1.22
C THR A 134 16.72 -16.23 -0.21
N ALA A 135 17.29 -17.25 -0.85
CA ALA A 135 16.81 -17.71 -2.15
C ALA A 135 15.35 -18.21 -2.08
N CYS A 136 14.65 -18.12 -3.22
CA CYS A 136 13.28 -18.61 -3.35
C CYS A 136 13.20 -20.13 -3.17
N LEU A 137 12.39 -20.59 -2.22
CA LEU A 137 12.16 -22.01 -1.94
C LEU A 137 11.19 -22.70 -2.92
N ARG A 138 10.61 -21.95 -3.88
CA ARG A 138 9.58 -22.45 -4.82
C ARG A 138 8.35 -23.11 -4.16
N CYS A 139 8.02 -22.68 -2.94
CA CYS A 139 6.96 -23.29 -2.12
C CYS A 139 5.50 -22.98 -2.49
N GLY A 140 5.23 -22.19 -3.54
CA GLY A 140 3.85 -21.88 -3.98
C GLY A 140 3.05 -20.87 -3.15
N ARG A 141 3.33 -20.70 -1.85
CA ARG A 141 2.54 -19.86 -0.92
C ARG A 141 2.17 -18.46 -1.40
N CYS A 142 3.09 -17.80 -2.11
CA CYS A 142 2.85 -16.45 -2.64
C CYS A 142 1.80 -16.41 -3.76
N VAL A 143 1.63 -17.51 -4.50
CA VAL A 143 0.61 -17.71 -5.53
C VAL A 143 -0.73 -17.98 -4.85
N ASP A 144 -0.76 -18.92 -3.90
CA ASP A 144 -1.98 -19.34 -3.20
C ASP A 144 -2.69 -18.19 -2.48
N VAL A 145 -1.92 -17.26 -1.91
CA VAL A 145 -2.48 -16.10 -1.18
C VAL A 145 -2.78 -14.90 -2.09
N CYS A 146 -2.44 -14.97 -3.39
CA CYS A 146 -2.58 -13.81 -4.27
C CYS A 146 -4.05 -13.58 -4.61
N PRO A 147 -4.66 -12.45 -4.19
CA PRO A 147 -6.08 -12.17 -4.47
C PRO A 147 -6.37 -11.93 -5.96
N MET A 148 -5.31 -11.68 -6.75
CA MET A 148 -5.39 -11.42 -8.19
C MET A 148 -4.98 -12.65 -9.01
N ASN A 149 -4.75 -13.81 -8.37
CA ASN A 149 -4.29 -15.04 -9.02
C ASN A 149 -3.02 -14.86 -9.88
N LEU A 150 -2.09 -14.01 -9.41
CA LEU A 150 -0.81 -13.76 -10.08
C LEU A 150 0.27 -14.71 -9.55
N ALA A 151 1.42 -14.72 -10.23
CA ALA A 151 2.65 -15.36 -9.76
C ALA A 151 3.65 -14.30 -9.25
N PRO A 152 3.55 -13.81 -7.99
CA PRO A 152 4.26 -12.60 -7.57
C PRO A 152 5.78 -12.76 -7.58
N THR A 153 6.27 -13.96 -7.29
CA THR A 153 7.70 -14.30 -7.36
C THR A 153 8.26 -14.20 -8.77
N ARG A 154 7.52 -14.62 -9.80
CA ARG A 154 7.97 -14.48 -11.21
C ARG A 154 8.10 -13.02 -11.60
N ILE A 155 7.08 -12.22 -11.30
CA ILE A 155 7.06 -10.78 -11.57
C ILE A 155 8.22 -10.08 -10.83
N ALA A 156 8.38 -10.38 -9.54
CA ALA A 156 9.39 -9.75 -8.69
C ALA A 156 10.82 -10.08 -9.12
N LEU A 157 11.12 -11.35 -9.46
CA LEU A 157 12.45 -11.75 -9.90
C LEU A 157 12.78 -11.23 -11.30
N ALA A 158 11.82 -11.20 -12.23
CA ALA A 158 11.99 -10.56 -13.53
C ALA A 158 12.29 -9.05 -13.36
N SER A 159 11.52 -8.37 -12.49
CA SER A 159 11.75 -6.95 -12.17
C SER A 159 13.12 -6.71 -11.54
N ARG A 160 13.60 -7.63 -10.70
CA ARG A 160 14.94 -7.58 -10.10
C ARG A 160 16.05 -7.73 -11.15
N ALA A 161 15.84 -8.60 -12.14
CA ALA A 161 16.78 -8.83 -13.23
C ALA A 161 16.79 -7.68 -14.26
N GLY A 162 15.88 -6.71 -14.15
CA GLY A 162 15.70 -5.65 -15.15
C GLY A 162 14.97 -6.13 -16.41
N ASP A 163 14.47 -7.36 -16.43
CA ASP A 163 13.70 -7.91 -17.55
C ASP A 163 12.22 -7.53 -17.41
N TYR A 164 11.91 -6.28 -17.76
CA TYR A 164 10.56 -5.77 -17.67
C TYR A 164 9.63 -6.34 -18.74
N GLY A 165 10.17 -6.84 -19.86
CA GLY A 165 9.40 -7.56 -20.88
C GLY A 165 8.78 -8.82 -20.29
N LEU A 166 9.62 -9.67 -19.68
CA LEU A 166 9.17 -10.86 -18.96
C LEU A 166 8.25 -10.49 -17.79
N ALA A 167 8.53 -9.41 -17.06
CA ALA A 167 7.62 -8.97 -15.99
C ALA A 167 6.21 -8.65 -16.53
N HIS A 168 6.11 -8.03 -17.72
CA HIS A 168 4.84 -7.76 -18.38
C HIS A 168 4.12 -9.01 -18.87
N GLU A 169 4.83 -10.03 -19.35
CA GLU A 169 4.26 -11.34 -19.67
C GLU A 169 3.61 -11.98 -18.43
N TRP A 170 4.20 -11.78 -17.25
CA TRP A 170 3.63 -12.20 -15.97
C TRP A 170 2.59 -11.22 -15.38
N ASN A 171 2.05 -10.31 -16.18
CA ASN A 171 1.01 -9.34 -15.77
C ASN A 171 1.45 -8.37 -14.66
N LEU A 172 2.67 -7.82 -14.74
CA LEU A 172 3.21 -6.80 -13.83
C LEU A 172 2.20 -5.71 -13.42
N THR A 173 1.44 -5.18 -14.37
CA THR A 173 0.50 -4.08 -14.13
C THR A 173 -0.77 -4.49 -13.39
N ALA A 174 -1.10 -5.78 -13.35
CA ALA A 174 -2.29 -6.29 -12.66
C ALA A 174 -2.11 -6.39 -11.14
N CYS A 175 -0.86 -6.42 -10.65
CA CYS A 175 -0.61 -6.51 -9.21
C CYS A 175 -1.16 -5.27 -8.49
N MET A 176 -1.94 -5.45 -7.43
CA MET A 176 -2.48 -4.36 -6.60
C MET A 176 -1.61 -4.00 -5.39
N GLU A 177 -0.41 -4.59 -5.27
CA GLU A 177 0.58 -4.25 -4.23
C GLU A 177 0.09 -4.42 -2.78
N CYS A 178 -0.83 -5.34 -2.53
CA CYS A 178 -1.38 -5.62 -1.19
C CYS A 178 -0.36 -6.24 -0.22
N GLY A 179 0.67 -6.92 -0.71
CA GLY A 179 1.71 -7.51 0.14
C GLY A 179 1.34 -8.78 0.89
N SER A 180 0.18 -9.39 0.64
CA SER A 180 -0.15 -10.73 1.17
C SER A 180 0.96 -11.75 0.85
N CYS A 181 1.49 -11.69 -0.38
CA CYS A 181 2.58 -12.56 -0.83
C CYS A 181 3.90 -12.33 -0.08
N ALA A 182 4.25 -11.07 0.21
CA ALA A 182 5.46 -10.73 0.95
C ALA A 182 5.36 -11.15 2.42
N TYR A 183 4.16 -11.04 3.01
CA TYR A 183 3.91 -11.43 4.39
C TYR A 183 4.08 -12.93 4.63
N VAL A 184 3.56 -13.77 3.71
CA VAL A 184 3.62 -15.24 3.86
C VAL A 184 4.94 -15.85 3.36
N CYS A 185 5.80 -15.08 2.69
CA CYS A 185 7.02 -15.60 2.07
C CYS A 185 8.04 -16.02 3.14
N PRO A 186 8.40 -17.32 3.23
CA PRO A 186 9.40 -17.78 4.18
C PRO A 186 10.81 -17.27 3.85
N ALA A 187 11.09 -17.05 2.55
CA ALA A 187 12.38 -16.57 2.06
C ALA A 187 12.58 -15.05 2.21
N ARG A 188 11.57 -14.31 2.69
CA ARG A 188 11.62 -12.85 2.92
C ARG A 188 12.02 -12.02 1.69
N ILE A 189 11.76 -12.54 0.49
CA ILE A 189 11.96 -11.79 -0.75
C ILE A 189 11.04 -10.55 -0.70
N PRO A 190 11.54 -9.34 -0.95
CA PRO A 190 10.76 -8.10 -0.91
C PRO A 190 9.88 -7.97 -2.16
N LEU A 191 8.92 -8.90 -2.31
CA LEU A 191 8.12 -9.09 -3.52
C LEU A 191 7.39 -7.81 -3.95
N VAL A 192 6.75 -7.11 -3.00
CA VAL A 192 5.98 -5.89 -3.31
C VAL A 192 6.91 -4.77 -3.78
N GLN A 193 8.05 -4.60 -3.13
CA GLN A 193 9.02 -3.55 -3.42
C GLN A 193 9.63 -3.78 -4.82
N LEU A 194 9.97 -5.03 -5.16
CA LEU A 194 10.47 -5.38 -6.48
C LEU A 194 9.42 -5.18 -7.57
N ILE A 195 8.16 -5.57 -7.32
CA ILE A 195 7.06 -5.35 -8.27
C ILE A 195 6.80 -3.85 -8.47
N ARG A 196 6.81 -3.06 -7.39
CA ARG A 196 6.69 -1.59 -7.45
C ARG A 196 7.81 -0.98 -8.29
N MET A 197 9.06 -1.38 -8.03
CA MET A 197 10.22 -0.98 -8.81
C MET A 197 10.00 -1.34 -10.29
N GLY A 198 9.59 -2.57 -10.59
CA GLY A 198 9.27 -3.03 -11.93
C GLY A 198 8.27 -2.12 -12.66
N LYS A 199 7.16 -1.76 -12.01
CA LYS A 199 6.15 -0.86 -12.59
C LYS A 199 6.66 0.55 -12.87
N VAL A 200 7.53 1.08 -12.00
CA VAL A 200 8.10 2.42 -12.17
C VAL A 200 9.12 2.41 -13.31
N MET A 201 10.00 1.42 -13.34
CA MET A 201 11.06 1.33 -14.32
C MET A 201 10.55 0.95 -15.71
N SER A 202 9.55 0.05 -15.82
CA SER A 202 8.95 -0.31 -17.10
C SER A 202 8.30 0.90 -17.79
N LYS A 203 7.68 1.80 -17.03
CA LYS A 203 7.16 3.08 -17.55
C LYS A 203 8.29 3.99 -18.06
N LYS A 204 9.40 4.10 -17.33
CA LYS A 204 10.55 4.91 -17.75
C LYS A 204 11.17 4.40 -19.05
N GLU A 205 11.28 3.08 -19.20
CA GLU A 205 11.77 2.48 -20.45
C GLU A 205 10.83 2.69 -21.62
N ALA A 206 9.52 2.56 -21.41
CA ALA A 206 8.53 2.83 -22.44
C ALA A 206 8.60 4.28 -22.93
N VAL A 207 8.77 5.24 -22.02
CA VAL A 207 8.97 6.67 -22.37
C VAL A 207 10.27 6.87 -23.14
N ARG A 208 11.38 6.23 -22.71
CA ARG A 208 12.67 6.35 -23.41
C ARG A 208 12.67 5.74 -24.81
N LYS A 209 11.93 4.66 -25.05
CA LYS A 209 11.80 4.04 -26.38
C LYS A 209 10.87 4.81 -27.32
N ALA A 210 10.00 5.66 -26.78
CA ALA A 210 9.06 6.48 -27.54
C ALA A 210 9.60 7.89 -27.88
N ALA A 211 10.73 8.28 -27.28
CA ALA A 211 11.47 9.50 -27.56
C ALA A 211 12.61 9.22 -28.54
#